data_AF-A0A8T3VEB6-F1
#
_entry.id   AF-A0A8T3VEB6-F1
#
_cell.length_a   1.000
_cell.length_b   1.000
_cell.length_c   1.000
_cell.angle_alpha   90.00
_cell.angle_beta   90.00
_cell.angle_gamma   90.00
#
_symmetry.space_group_name_H-M   'P 1'
#
loop_
_entity.id
_entity.type
_entity.pdbx_description
1 polymer ?
#
loop_
_entity_poly.entity_id
_entity_poly.type
_entity_poly.pdbx_seq_one_letter_code
_entity_poly.pdbx_strand_id
1 'polypeptide(L)'
;MQVKENHFYGTIAEIGCPIGAGILGLKELPEKILNGSQFDKMNVTSSQESEKALIDSVAKNNRIEAIAYMPLEDSKIEPDVVVIIAKPRQIFDLIRANTYQEGKRMDNSVGGTQSLCGDIVVNSIQTNEPHISFGCIGSHMATELSEDQVIIGIPISKLEEIANSLNIIN
;
A
#
# COMPACT_ATOMS: atom_id res chain seq x y z
N MET A 1 11.06 6.07 7.86
CA MET A 1 11.12 4.81 8.66
C MET A 1 12.59 4.42 8.79
N GLN A 2 13.17 4.38 10.00
CA GLN A 2 14.61 4.10 10.16
C GLN A 2 14.85 2.60 10.29
N VAL A 3 15.53 2.00 9.30
CA VAL A 3 16.10 0.64 9.43
C VAL A 3 17.33 0.78 10.32
N LYS A 4 17.22 0.43 11.60
CA LYS A 4 18.40 0.14 12.43
C LYS A 4 18.76 -1.32 12.17
N GLU A 5 20.04 -1.58 11.92
CA GLU A 5 20.65 -2.81 11.35
C GLU A 5 20.25 -4.18 11.95
N ASN A 6 19.29 -4.27 12.88
CA ASN A 6 18.76 -5.51 13.44
C ASN A 6 17.23 -5.60 13.55
N HIS A 7 16.46 -4.57 13.13
CA HIS A 7 15.00 -4.61 13.18
C HIS A 7 14.43 -4.62 11.75
N PHE A 8 14.01 -5.82 11.30
CA PHE A 8 13.30 -6.04 10.05
C PHE A 8 11.78 -6.03 10.24
N TYR A 9 11.29 -5.45 11.34
CA TYR A 9 9.87 -5.39 11.65
C TYR A 9 9.52 -4.18 12.51
N GLY A 10 8.26 -3.77 12.45
CA GLY A 10 7.67 -2.74 13.29
C GLY A 10 6.38 -3.22 13.94
N THR A 11 6.26 -2.98 15.24
CA THR A 11 5.02 -3.13 16.00
C THR A 11 4.25 -1.80 16.00
N ILE A 12 3.18 -1.71 16.78
CA ILE A 12 2.45 -0.45 16.98
C ILE A 12 3.34 0.69 17.48
N ALA A 13 4.46 0.40 18.17
CA ALA A 13 5.37 1.41 18.67
C ALA A 13 6.20 2.10 17.56
N GLU A 14 6.42 1.42 16.43
CA GLU A 14 7.25 1.90 15.33
C GLU A 14 6.44 2.55 14.19
N ILE A 15 5.13 2.31 14.11
CA ILE A 15 4.28 2.88 13.05
C ILE A 15 3.83 4.30 13.42
N GLY A 16 4.50 5.28 12.82
CA GLY A 16 4.26 6.71 13.08
C GLY A 16 2.91 7.25 12.59
N CYS A 17 2.22 6.59 11.65
CA CYS A 17 0.91 7.01 11.18
C CYS A 17 -0.21 6.28 11.97
N PRO A 18 -0.99 6.98 12.83
CA PRO A 18 -2.00 6.34 13.66
C PRO A 18 -3.12 5.69 12.85
N ILE A 19 -3.52 6.30 11.72
CA ILE A 19 -4.54 5.74 10.84
C ILE A 19 -3.96 4.54 10.10
N GLY A 20 -2.73 4.65 9.58
CA GLY A 20 -2.04 3.55 8.90
C GLY A 20 -1.90 2.32 9.79
N ALA A 21 -1.54 2.49 11.06
CA ALA A 21 -1.50 1.39 12.02
C ALA A 21 -2.87 0.69 12.22
N GLY A 22 -3.96 1.45 12.15
CA GLY A 22 -5.31 0.88 12.19
C GLY A 22 -5.67 0.13 10.91
N ILE A 23 -5.40 0.73 9.75
CA ILE A 23 -5.65 0.11 8.43
C ILE A 23 -4.86 -1.19 8.27
N LEU A 24 -3.61 -1.23 8.75
CA LEU A 24 -2.74 -2.40 8.69
C LEU A 24 -3.10 -3.49 9.71
N GLY A 25 -3.97 -3.19 10.69
CA GLY A 25 -4.43 -4.16 11.69
C GLY A 25 -3.64 -4.18 13.02
N LEU A 26 -2.69 -3.25 13.22
CA LEU A 26 -1.83 -3.14 14.42
C LEU A 26 -2.52 -2.49 15.61
N LYS A 27 -3.62 -1.76 15.39
CA LYS A 27 -4.59 -1.36 16.43
C LYS A 27 -6.01 -1.29 15.87
N GLU A 28 -7.00 -1.17 16.74
CA GLU A 28 -8.34 -0.79 16.31
C GLU A 28 -8.35 0.65 15.80
N LEU A 29 -9.15 0.89 14.77
CA LEU A 29 -9.44 2.24 14.31
C LEU A 29 -10.41 2.90 15.31
N PRO A 30 -10.16 4.16 15.72
CA PRO A 30 -11.10 4.88 16.57
C PRO A 30 -12.49 4.97 15.92
N GLU A 31 -13.57 4.83 16.72
CA GLU A 31 -14.95 4.93 16.22
C GLU A 31 -15.20 6.22 15.42
N LYS A 32 -14.56 7.32 15.82
CA LYS A 32 -14.69 8.61 15.13
C LYS A 32 -14.21 8.59 13.67
N ILE A 33 -13.23 7.75 13.36
CA ILE A 33 -12.77 7.52 11.99
C ILE A 33 -13.79 6.63 11.26
N LEU A 34 -14.23 5.55 11.89
CA LEU A 34 -15.15 4.57 11.29
C LEU A 34 -16.54 5.15 10.97
N ASN A 35 -17.01 6.10 11.77
CA ASN A 35 -18.30 6.76 11.57
C ASN A 35 -18.20 8.09 10.79
N GLY A 36 -17.00 8.46 10.33
CA GLY A 36 -16.77 9.69 9.56
C GLY A 36 -16.98 10.97 10.36
N SER A 37 -16.84 10.96 11.69
CA SER A 37 -17.02 12.17 12.52
C SER A 37 -15.73 12.97 12.72
N GLN A 38 -14.68 12.70 11.93
CA GLN A 38 -13.36 13.33 12.04
C GLN A 38 -12.93 14.05 10.74
N PHE A 39 -13.90 14.65 10.04
CA PHE A 39 -13.76 15.10 8.65
C PHE A 39 -13.01 16.43 8.43
N ASP A 40 -12.43 17.05 9.46
CA ASP A 40 -12.21 18.51 9.45
C ASP A 40 -10.74 18.99 9.60
N LYS A 41 -9.73 18.12 9.55
CA LYS A 41 -8.34 18.54 9.78
C LYS A 41 -7.42 18.57 8.56
N MET A 42 -7.73 17.81 7.51
CA MET A 42 -6.86 17.68 6.34
C MET A 42 -7.58 17.98 5.01
N ASN A 43 -8.81 18.52 5.06
CA ASN A 43 -9.63 18.82 3.87
C ASN A 43 -9.75 17.65 2.89
N VAL A 44 -9.88 16.42 3.41
CA VAL A 44 -9.96 15.20 2.59
C VAL A 44 -11.39 15.02 2.04
N THR A 45 -12.39 15.34 2.85
CA THR A 45 -13.81 15.21 2.49
C THR A 45 -14.59 16.44 2.96
N SER A 46 -15.80 16.63 2.43
CA SER A 46 -16.63 17.83 2.68
C SER A 46 -17.77 17.60 3.67
N SER A 47 -18.00 16.36 4.09
CA SER A 47 -19.05 16.00 5.04
C SER A 47 -18.72 14.69 5.76
N GLN A 48 -19.44 14.43 6.85
CA GLN A 48 -19.38 13.15 7.56
C GLN A 48 -19.76 11.96 6.67
N GLU A 49 -20.78 12.11 5.82
CA GLU A 49 -21.22 11.05 4.91
C GLU A 49 -20.14 10.72 3.89
N SER A 50 -19.45 11.74 3.35
CA SER A 50 -18.35 11.53 2.41
C SER A 50 -17.11 10.95 3.08
N GLU A 51 -16.80 11.34 4.34
CA GLU A 51 -15.73 10.69 5.11
C GLU A 51 -16.06 9.23 5.41
N LYS A 52 -17.30 8.93 5.80
CA LYS A 52 -17.74 7.56 6.03
C LYS A 52 -17.64 6.71 4.76
N ALA A 53 -18.12 7.22 3.63
CA ALA A 53 -18.05 6.52 2.35
C ALA A 53 -16.60 6.23 1.93
N LEU A 54 -15.69 7.19 2.14
CA LEU A 54 -14.25 7.01 1.93
C LEU A 54 -13.68 5.95 2.85
N ILE A 55 -13.90 6.06 4.17
CA ILE A 55 -13.34 5.09 5.12
C ILE A 55 -13.90 3.70 4.86
N ASP A 56 -15.17 3.54 4.51
CA ASP A 56 -15.78 2.25 4.18
C ASP A 56 -15.16 1.63 2.91
N SER A 57 -14.72 2.42 1.93
CA SER A 57 -14.10 1.92 0.69
C SER A 57 -12.63 1.54 0.83
N VAL A 58 -11.93 2.05 1.83
CA VAL A 58 -10.53 1.70 2.10
C VAL A 58 -10.46 0.27 2.66
N ALA A 59 -9.65 -0.59 2.04
CA ALA A 59 -9.39 -1.94 2.55
C ALA A 59 -8.65 -1.90 3.89
N LYS A 60 -9.06 -2.78 4.81
CA LYS A 60 -8.55 -2.87 6.18
C LYS A 60 -8.14 -4.29 6.46
N ASN A 61 -6.96 -4.47 7.04
CA ASN A 61 -6.46 -5.78 7.38
C ASN A 61 -7.12 -6.34 8.64
N ASN A 62 -7.04 -7.66 8.79
CA ASN A 62 -7.32 -8.33 10.07
C ASN A 62 -6.25 -7.95 11.11
N ARG A 63 -6.54 -8.28 12.38
CA ARG A 63 -5.64 -8.03 13.51
C ARG A 63 -4.28 -8.69 13.29
N ILE A 64 -3.20 -7.91 13.40
CA ILE A 64 -1.81 -8.37 13.40
C ILE A 64 -1.03 -7.76 14.56
N GLU A 65 0.11 -8.36 14.91
CA GLU A 65 0.97 -7.90 16.02
C GLU A 65 2.15 -7.03 15.55
N ALA A 66 2.66 -7.32 14.35
CA ALA A 66 3.80 -6.64 13.76
C ALA A 66 3.77 -6.74 12.23
N ILE A 67 4.55 -5.90 11.57
CA ILE A 67 4.80 -5.95 10.12
C ILE A 67 6.30 -6.12 9.93
N ALA A 68 6.71 -7.12 9.16
CA ALA A 68 8.09 -7.25 8.72
C ALA A 68 8.33 -6.52 7.39
N TYR A 69 9.49 -5.90 7.24
CA TYR A 69 9.90 -5.24 6.01
C TYR A 69 11.43 -5.32 5.85
N MET A 70 11.86 -5.59 4.62
CA MET A 70 13.27 -5.74 4.26
C MET A 70 13.46 -5.53 2.76
N PRO A 71 14.67 -5.16 2.29
CA PRO A 71 15.02 -5.28 0.88
C PRO A 71 14.73 -6.70 0.38
N LEU A 72 14.18 -6.83 -0.82
CA LEU A 72 13.76 -8.13 -1.35
C LEU A 72 14.94 -9.08 -1.50
N GLU A 73 16.09 -8.55 -1.92
CA GLU A 73 17.36 -9.28 -2.06
C GLU A 73 17.90 -9.85 -0.74
N ASP A 74 17.53 -9.24 0.39
CA ASP A 74 17.94 -9.64 1.73
C ASP A 74 16.84 -10.41 2.48
N SER A 75 15.76 -10.79 1.78
CA SER A 75 14.58 -11.33 2.44
C SER A 75 14.84 -12.67 3.11
N LYS A 76 14.64 -12.74 4.42
CA LYS A 76 14.80 -13.96 5.24
C LYS A 76 13.51 -14.75 5.42
N ILE A 77 12.38 -14.13 5.05
CA ILE A 77 11.04 -14.71 5.08
C ILE A 77 10.38 -14.44 3.72
N GLU A 78 9.39 -15.25 3.37
CA GLU A 78 8.56 -14.94 2.20
C GLU A 78 7.67 -13.73 2.53
N PRO A 79 7.77 -12.61 1.78
CA PRO A 79 6.92 -11.45 2.03
C PRO A 79 5.51 -11.69 1.49
N ASP A 80 4.48 -11.10 2.10
CA ASP A 80 3.12 -11.17 1.53
C ASP A 80 3.02 -10.31 0.25
N VAL A 81 3.66 -9.14 0.27
CA VAL A 81 3.64 -8.13 -0.81
C VAL A 81 5.04 -7.55 -0.98
N VAL A 82 5.45 -7.39 -2.23
CA VAL A 82 6.62 -6.62 -2.63
C VAL A 82 6.17 -5.22 -3.04
N VAL A 83 6.70 -4.21 -2.36
CA VAL A 83 6.42 -2.80 -2.67
C VAL A 83 7.57 -2.24 -3.49
N ILE A 84 7.26 -1.75 -4.70
CA ILE A 84 8.22 -1.14 -5.61
C ILE A 84 7.87 0.35 -5.75
N ILE A 85 8.88 1.21 -5.59
CA ILE A 85 8.78 2.65 -5.85
C ILE A 85 9.64 2.95 -7.07
N ALA A 86 9.01 3.39 -8.16
CA ALA A 86 9.70 3.56 -9.43
C ALA A 86 9.10 4.69 -10.27
N LYS A 87 9.76 5.06 -11.37
CA LYS A 87 9.24 6.08 -12.28
C LYS A 87 7.97 5.59 -12.98
N PRO A 88 7.04 6.50 -13.37
CA PRO A 88 5.81 6.14 -14.07
C PRO A 88 6.00 5.19 -15.25
N ARG A 89 7.10 5.36 -16.01
CA ARG A 89 7.40 4.48 -17.15
C ARG A 89 7.67 3.04 -16.72
N GLN A 90 8.40 2.84 -15.63
CA GLN A 90 8.70 1.50 -15.11
C GLN A 90 7.45 0.84 -14.54
N ILE A 91 6.60 1.61 -13.85
CA ILE A 91 5.28 1.12 -13.40
C ILE A 91 4.40 0.73 -14.59
N PHE A 92 4.39 1.52 -15.66
CA PHE A 92 3.69 1.18 -16.91
C PHE A 92 4.16 -0.16 -17.49
N ASP A 93 5.47 -0.40 -17.54
CA ASP A 93 6.01 -1.66 -18.05
C ASP A 93 5.61 -2.85 -17.13
N LEU A 94 5.57 -2.66 -15.80
CA LEU A 94 5.06 -3.68 -14.85
C LEU A 94 3.56 -3.97 -15.04
N ILE A 95 2.73 -2.94 -15.25
CA ILE A 95 1.31 -3.12 -15.55
C ILE A 95 1.14 -3.93 -16.83
N ARG A 96 1.92 -3.62 -17.87
CA ARG A 96 1.89 -4.37 -19.13
C ARG A 96 2.34 -5.82 -18.95
N ALA A 97 3.35 -6.06 -18.12
CA ALA A 97 3.80 -7.41 -17.81
C ALA A 97 2.71 -8.22 -17.11
N ASN A 98 2.00 -7.62 -16.14
CA ASN A 98 0.84 -8.25 -15.52
C ASN A 98 -0.28 -8.56 -16.54
N THR A 99 -0.59 -7.61 -17.42
CA THR A 99 -1.62 -7.79 -18.46
C THR A 99 -1.21 -8.83 -19.51
N TYR A 100 0.08 -8.99 -19.82
CA TYR A 100 0.54 -9.96 -20.81
C TYR A 100 0.13 -11.40 -20.45
N GLN A 101 0.17 -11.74 -19.16
CA GLN A 101 -0.11 -13.09 -18.69
C GLN A 101 -1.59 -13.46 -18.81
N GLU A 102 -2.45 -12.61 -18.25
CA GLU A 102 -3.87 -12.95 -18.12
C GLU A 102 -4.78 -12.24 -19.13
N GLY A 103 -4.25 -11.28 -19.90
CA GLY A 103 -5.03 -10.38 -20.75
C GLY A 103 -5.97 -9.46 -19.98
N LYS A 104 -5.86 -9.44 -18.65
CA LYS A 104 -6.74 -8.67 -17.76
C LYS A 104 -6.22 -7.26 -17.55
N ARG A 105 -7.18 -6.33 -17.47
CA ARG A 105 -6.90 -4.97 -17.01
C ARG A 105 -6.66 -5.01 -15.50
N MET A 106 -5.68 -4.21 -15.05
CA MET A 106 -5.53 -3.93 -13.63
C MET A 106 -6.76 -3.17 -13.13
N ASP A 107 -7.37 -3.69 -12.07
CA ASP A 107 -8.42 -3.02 -11.32
C ASP A 107 -7.82 -2.40 -10.07
N ASN A 108 -7.91 -1.08 -9.94
CA ASN A 108 -7.14 -0.33 -8.97
C ASN A 108 -8.00 0.80 -8.37
N SER A 109 -8.14 0.79 -7.05
CA SER A 109 -8.89 1.80 -6.29
C SER A 109 -7.91 2.71 -5.55
N VAL A 110 -7.93 4.01 -5.84
CA VAL A 110 -6.99 4.99 -5.26
C VAL A 110 -7.76 6.22 -4.77
N GLY A 111 -7.52 6.59 -3.52
CA GLY A 111 -8.13 7.78 -2.91
C GLY A 111 -7.17 8.95 -2.66
N GLY A 112 -5.86 8.78 -2.85
CA GLY A 112 -4.85 9.77 -2.43
C GLY A 112 -4.74 9.92 -0.90
N THR A 113 -5.38 9.01 -0.16
CA THR A 113 -5.43 8.92 1.30
C THR A 113 -5.40 7.44 1.67
N GLN A 114 -4.85 7.10 2.84
CA GLN A 114 -4.59 5.70 3.25
C GLN A 114 -3.81 4.89 2.18
N SER A 115 -3.00 5.56 1.38
CA SER A 115 -2.46 4.98 0.15
C SER A 115 -1.48 3.83 0.33
N LEU A 116 -0.42 4.00 1.13
CA LEU A 116 0.55 2.91 1.29
C LEU A 116 -0.02 1.74 2.10
N CYS A 117 -0.81 2.03 3.15
CA CYS A 117 -1.39 1.00 4.00
C CYS A 117 -2.57 0.29 3.33
N GLY A 118 -3.56 1.04 2.86
CA GLY A 118 -4.80 0.53 2.25
C GLY A 118 -4.62 0.19 0.78
N ASP A 119 -4.36 1.22 -0.06
CA ASP A 119 -4.32 1.05 -1.52
C ASP A 119 -3.24 0.05 -1.97
N ILE A 120 -2.08 0.03 -1.31
CA ILE A 120 -0.95 -0.82 -1.69
C ILE A 120 -0.93 -2.10 -0.88
N VAL A 121 -0.62 -2.04 0.43
CA VAL A 121 -0.34 -3.25 1.20
C VAL A 121 -1.58 -4.12 1.38
N VAL A 122 -2.66 -3.57 1.95
CA VAL A 122 -3.85 -4.39 2.27
C VAL A 122 -4.58 -4.84 1.02
N ASN A 123 -4.79 -3.96 0.04
CA ASN A 123 -5.46 -4.32 -1.21
C ASN A 123 -4.69 -5.43 -1.97
N SER A 124 -3.37 -5.32 -2.12
CA SER A 124 -2.60 -6.37 -2.78
C SER A 124 -2.71 -7.71 -2.07
N ILE A 125 -2.70 -7.74 -0.74
CA ILE A 125 -2.90 -8.98 0.03
C ILE A 125 -4.31 -9.53 -0.22
N GLN A 126 -5.35 -8.71 -0.07
CA GLN A 126 -6.74 -9.18 -0.07
C GLN A 126 -7.24 -9.59 -1.45
N THR A 127 -6.85 -8.87 -2.50
CA THR A 127 -7.28 -9.19 -3.86
C THR A 127 -6.33 -10.18 -4.55
N ASN A 128 -5.12 -10.37 -4.01
CA ASN A 128 -4.03 -11.10 -4.67
C ASN A 128 -3.76 -10.60 -6.10
N GLU A 129 -3.85 -9.27 -6.28
CA GLU A 129 -3.58 -8.57 -7.54
C GLU A 129 -2.64 -7.38 -7.30
N PRO A 130 -1.89 -6.90 -8.30
CA PRO A 130 -1.08 -5.71 -8.13
C PRO A 130 -1.92 -4.43 -8.06
N HIS A 131 -1.54 -3.51 -7.16
CA HIS A 131 -2.19 -2.19 -7.00
C HIS A 131 -1.17 -1.07 -7.09
N ILE A 132 -1.57 0.07 -7.66
CA ILE A 132 -0.73 1.27 -7.78
C ILE A 132 -1.28 2.43 -6.96
N SER A 133 -0.39 3.30 -6.48
CA SER A 133 -0.78 4.52 -5.78
C SER A 133 0.29 5.59 -5.92
N PHE A 134 -0.15 6.84 -5.75
CA PHE A 134 0.70 8.04 -5.78
C PHE A 134 1.08 8.50 -4.37
N GLY A 135 0.72 7.71 -3.35
CA GLY A 135 0.93 8.07 -1.96
C GLY A 135 -0.16 9.02 -1.42
N CYS A 136 -0.14 9.17 -0.10
CA CYS A 136 -0.97 10.10 0.64
C CYS A 136 -0.07 11.10 1.38
N ILE A 137 -0.64 12.14 1.98
CA ILE A 137 0.11 13.14 2.77
C ILE A 137 1.04 12.45 3.78
N GLY A 138 0.54 11.41 4.46
CA GLY A 138 1.32 10.64 5.43
C GLY A 138 2.52 9.92 4.83
N SER A 139 2.41 9.33 3.63
CA SER A 139 3.55 8.68 2.98
C SER A 139 4.55 9.70 2.49
N HIS A 140 4.10 10.78 1.85
CA HIS A 140 4.98 11.88 1.39
C HIS A 140 5.74 12.56 2.54
N MET A 141 5.15 12.64 3.74
CA MET A 141 5.82 13.17 4.92
C MET A 141 6.76 12.16 5.61
N ALA A 142 6.52 10.85 5.45
CA ALA A 142 7.23 9.80 6.20
C ALA A 142 8.31 9.07 5.40
N THR A 143 8.33 9.25 4.07
CA THR A 143 9.23 8.58 3.13
C THR A 143 9.86 9.57 2.16
N GLU A 144 10.92 9.16 1.48
CA GLU A 144 11.57 9.93 0.41
C GLU A 144 10.86 9.73 -0.94
N LEU A 145 9.53 9.69 -0.93
CA LEU A 145 8.75 9.48 -2.16
C LEU A 145 8.80 10.77 -2.98
N SER A 146 9.41 10.70 -4.16
CA SER A 146 9.51 11.83 -5.08
C SER A 146 8.21 12.05 -5.87
N GLU A 147 7.98 13.28 -6.33
CA GLU A 147 6.83 13.64 -7.18
C GLU A 147 6.85 12.90 -8.54
N ASP A 148 8.01 12.43 -8.98
CA ASP A 148 8.19 11.65 -10.22
C ASP A 148 8.18 10.13 -9.99
N GLN A 149 7.72 9.67 -8.82
CA GLN A 149 7.64 8.26 -8.46
C GLN A 149 6.20 7.80 -8.20
N VAL A 150 5.96 6.54 -8.52
CA VAL A 150 4.70 5.84 -8.31
C VAL A 150 5.02 4.55 -7.57
N ILE A 151 4.10 4.15 -6.68
CA ILE A 151 4.21 2.95 -5.87
C ILE A 151 3.38 1.86 -6.53
N ILE A 152 3.90 0.63 -6.60
CA ILE A 152 3.14 -0.58 -6.90
C ILE A 152 3.36 -1.61 -5.81
N GLY A 153 2.27 -2.21 -5.32
CA GLY A 153 2.29 -3.43 -4.51
C GLY A 153 2.06 -4.62 -5.41
N ILE A 154 2.94 -5.61 -5.33
CA ILE A 154 2.82 -6.87 -6.06
C ILE A 154 2.73 -8.01 -5.03
N PRO A 155 1.63 -8.79 -4.99
CA PRO A 155 1.58 -9.99 -4.17
C PRO A 155 2.72 -10.94 -4.55
N ILE A 156 3.35 -11.57 -3.56
CA ILE A 156 4.51 -12.44 -3.84
C ILE A 156 4.19 -13.56 -4.84
N SER A 157 2.95 -14.07 -4.79
CA SER A 157 2.43 -15.10 -5.69
C SER A 157 2.42 -14.70 -7.18
N LYS A 158 2.46 -13.39 -7.48
CA LYS A 158 2.45 -12.82 -8.85
C LYS A 158 3.82 -12.34 -9.31
N LEU A 159 4.78 -12.20 -8.40
CA LEU A 159 6.04 -11.50 -8.67
C LEU A 159 6.87 -12.20 -9.76
N GLU A 160 7.10 -13.51 -9.62
CA GLU A 160 7.90 -14.28 -10.58
C GLU A 160 7.28 -14.23 -11.98
N GLU A 161 5.95 -14.36 -12.05
CA GLU A 161 5.20 -14.35 -13.30
C GLU A 161 5.30 -12.99 -14.02
N ILE A 162 5.19 -11.89 -13.28
CA ILE A 162 5.36 -10.53 -13.80
C ILE A 162 6.80 -10.29 -14.24
N ALA A 163 7.80 -10.72 -13.44
CA ALA A 163 9.21 -10.56 -13.78
C ALA A 163 9.56 -11.30 -15.09
N ASN A 164 9.05 -12.51 -15.26
CA ASN A 164 9.23 -13.29 -16.50
C ASN A 164 8.58 -12.59 -17.70
N SER A 165 7.36 -12.07 -17.54
CA SER A 165 6.68 -11.29 -18.58
C SER A 165 7.45 -10.03 -18.97
N LEU A 166 8.03 -9.34 -17.99
CA LEU A 166 8.79 -8.12 -18.24
C LEU A 166 9.99 -8.37 -19.17
N ASN A 167 10.62 -9.53 -19.08
CA ASN A 167 11.72 -9.94 -19.99
C ASN A 167 11.26 -10.25 -21.42
N ILE A 168 9.97 -10.47 -21.64
CA ILE A 168 9.41 -10.79 -22.96
C ILE A 168 8.94 -9.50 -23.66
N ILE A 169 8.34 -8.58 -22.90
CA ILE A 169 7.70 -7.38 -23.46
C ILE A 169 8.64 -6.19 -23.63
N ASN A 170 9.85 -6.27 -23.09
CA ASN A 170 10.89 -5.23 -23.15
C ASN A 170 11.97 -5.56 -24.18
#